data_AF-A0A7G8WPR3-F1
#
_entry.id   AF-A0A7G8WPR3-F1
#
_cell.length_a   1.000
_cell.length_b   1.000
_cell.length_c   1.000
_cell.angle_alpha   90.00
_cell.angle_beta   90.00
_cell.angle_gamma   90.00
#
_symmetry.space_group_name_H-M   'P 1'
#
loop_
_entity.id
_entity.type
_entity.pdbx_description
1 polymer ?
#
loop_
_entity_poly.entity_id
_entity_poly.type
_entity_poly.pdbx_seq_one_letter_code
_entity_poly.pdbx_strand_id
1 'polypeptide(L)' 'MSRLTNAIRNSREVSRNRRAIGRAIERAATPAMRDEIILMAQRQGYNR' A
#
# COMPACT_ATOMS: atom_id res chain seq x y z
N MET A 1 11.89 17.24 15.57
CA MET A 1 11.95 16.65 14.21
C MET A 1 11.34 17.63 13.21
N SER A 2 11.98 17.85 12.07
CA SER A 2 11.53 18.86 11.10
C SER A 2 10.29 18.38 10.34
N ARG A 3 9.38 19.30 9.98
CA ARG A 3 8.19 19.00 9.15
C ARG A 3 8.58 18.33 7.83
N LEU A 4 9.73 18.72 7.26
CA LEU A 4 10.30 18.13 6.05
C LEU A 4 10.71 16.66 6.24
N THR A 5 11.34 16.32 7.37
CA THR A 5 11.75 14.92 7.63
C THR A 5 10.54 14.01 7.79
N ASN A 6 9.44 14.52 8.36
CA ASN A 6 8.18 13.77 8.48
C ASN A 6 7.50 13.59 7.13
N ALA A 7 7.49 14.62 6.28
CA ALA A 7 6.91 14.54 4.93
C ALA A 7 7.66 13.52 4.05
N ILE A 8 8.99 13.52 4.08
CA ILE A 8 9.81 12.55 3.33
C ILE A 8 9.58 11.13 3.85
N ARG A 9 9.51 10.95 5.17
CA ARG A 9 9.23 9.65 5.78
C ARG A 9 7.86 9.12 5.37
N ASN A 10 6.83 9.95 5.45
CA ASN A 10 5.47 9.60 5.05
C ASN A 10 5.41 9.20 3.56
N SER A 11 6.03 9.99 2.67
CA SER A 11 6.11 9.65 1.24
C SER A 11 6.80 8.30 0.98
N ARG A 12 7.89 8.00 1.70
CA ARG A 12 8.57 6.69 1.61
C ARG A 12 7.73 5.55 2.16
N GLU A 13 6.97 5.78 3.22
CA GLU A 13 6.05 4.78 3.79
C GLU A 13 4.91 4.47 2.83
N VAL A 14 4.28 5.49 2.25
CA VAL A 14 3.27 5.32 1.20
C VAL A 14 3.84 4.55 0.03
N SER A 15 5.00 4.92 -0.50
CA SER A 15 5.64 4.22 -1.62
C SER A 15 5.96 2.75 -1.31
N ARG A 16 6.45 2.46 -0.09
CA ARG A 16 6.68 1.08 0.36
C ARG A 16 5.38 0.29 0.45
N ASN A 17 4.33 0.88 1.00
CA ASN A 17 3.01 0.24 1.10
C ASN A 17 2.47 -0.08 -0.30
N ARG A 18 2.58 0.87 -1.24
CA ARG A 18 2.17 0.66 -2.64
C ARG A 18 2.84 -0.55 -3.28
N ARG A 19 4.16 -0.66 -3.11
CA ARG A 19 4.94 -1.79 -3.65
C ARG A 19 4.60 -3.12 -2.98
N ALA A 20 4.35 -3.11 -1.67
CA ALA A 20 3.96 -4.30 -0.93
C ALA A 20 2.59 -4.81 -1.39
N ILE A 21 1.61 -3.92 -1.52
CA ILE A 21 0.26 -4.23 -2.02
C ILE A 21 0.33 -4.79 -3.45
N GLY A 22 1.08 -4.15 -4.36
CA GLY A 22 1.25 -4.65 -5.72
C GLY A 22 1.82 -6.07 -5.76
N ARG A 23 2.86 -6.36 -4.98
CA ARG A 23 3.43 -7.71 -4.86
C ARG A 23 2.45 -8.71 -4.24
N ALA A 24 1.65 -8.29 -3.28
CA ALA A 24 0.64 -9.14 -2.65
C ALA A 24 -0.47 -9.52 -3.64
N ILE A 25 -0.91 -8.56 -4.46
CA ILE A 25 -1.87 -8.78 -5.56
C ILE A 25 -1.29 -9.75 -6.60
N GLU A 26 -0.02 -9.57 -7.00
CA GLU A 26 0.65 -10.45 -7.97
C GLU A 26 0.86 -11.88 -7.42
N ARG A 27 1.09 -12.01 -6.11
CA ARG A 27 1.30 -13.30 -5.43
C ARG A 27 0.01 -13.93 -4.91
N ALA A 28 -1.14 -13.28 -5.08
CA ALA A 28 -2.41 -13.80 -4.61
C ALA A 28 -2.72 -15.11 -5.35
N ALA A 29 -2.87 -16.19 -4.59
CA ALA A 29 -3.10 -17.52 -5.16
C ALA A 29 -4.50 -17.66 -5.79
N THR A 30 -5.46 -16.81 -5.37
CA THR A 30 -6.83 -16.85 -5.86
C THR A 30 -7.37 -15.45 -6.16
N PRO A 31 -8.33 -15.32 -7.09
CA PRO A 31 -8.99 -14.04 -7.36
C PRO A 31 -9.65 -13.43 -6.12
N ALA A 32 -10.31 -14.24 -5.28
CA ALA A 32 -10.94 -13.76 -4.04
C ALA A 32 -9.92 -13.13 -3.07
N MET A 33 -8.75 -13.74 -2.91
CA MET A 33 -7.67 -13.18 -2.08
C MET A 33 -7.15 -11.86 -2.64
N ARG A 34 -7.08 -11.73 -3.97
CA ARG A 34 -6.71 -10.48 -4.64
C ARG A 34 -7.70 -9.37 -4.32
N ASP A 35 -9.01 -9.68 -4.37
CA ASP A 35 -10.08 -8.72 -4.06
C ASP A 35 -10.04 -8.28 -2.60
N GLU A 36 -9.76 -9.20 -1.66
CA GLU A 36 -9.55 -8.87 -0.25
C GLU A 36 -8.36 -7.93 -0.04
N ILE A 37 -7.23 -8.19 -0.70
CA ILE A 37 -6.04 -7.32 -0.63
C ILE A 37 -6.35 -5.93 -1.19
N ILE A 38 -7.10 -5.84 -2.29
CA ILE A 38 -7.52 -4.56 -2.89
C ILE A 38 -8.46 -3.82 -1.94
N LEU A 39 -9.43 -4.52 -1.32
CA LEU A 39 -10.36 -3.93 -0.37
C LEU A 39 -9.64 -3.39 0.88
N MET A 40 -8.70 -4.17 1.42
CA MET A 40 -7.86 -3.75 2.55
C MET A 40 -7.00 -2.54 2.20
N ALA A 41 -6.41 -2.53 1.00
CA ALA A 41 -5.65 -1.39 0.50
C ALA A 41 -6.52 -0.13 0.40
N GLN A 42 -7.71 -0.22 -0.21
CA GLN A 42 -8.65 0.91 -0.31
C GLN A 42 -9.01 1.48 1.06
N ARG A 43 -9.24 0.62 2.08
CA ARG A 43 -9.53 1.06 3.45
C ARG A 43 -8.38 1.82 4.11
N GLN A 44 -7.13 1.51 3.74
CA GLN A 44 -5.95 2.27 4.20
C GLN A 44 -5.74 3.59 3.44
N GLY A 45 -6.66 3.99 2.57
CA GLY A 45 -6.51 5.19 1.74
C GLY A 45 -5.54 4.99 0.58
N TYR A 46 -5.29 3.73 0.19
CA TYR A 46 -4.61 3.44 -1.07
C TYR A 46 -5.54 3.77 -2.23
N ASN A 47 -5.47 5.02 -2.70
CA ASN A 47 -6.06 5.41 -3.97
C ASN A 47 -4.99 5.20 -5.05
N ARG A 48 -5.32 4.38 -6.05
CA ARG A 48 -4.40 3.97 -7.12
C ARG A 48 -4.05 5.13 -8.04
#